data_AF-A0A950R075-F1
#
_entry.id   AF-A0A950R075-F1
#
_cell.length_a   1.000
_cell.length_b   1.000
_cell.length_c   1.000
_cell.angle_alpha   90.00
_cell.angle_beta   90.00
_cell.angle_gamma   90.00
#
_symmetry.space_group_name_H-M   'P 1'
#
loop_
_entity.id
_entity.type
_entity.pdbx_description
1 polymer ?
#
loop_
_entity_poly.entity_id
_entity_poly.type
_entity_poly.pdbx_seq_one_letter_code
_entity_poly.pdbx_strand_id
1 'polypeptide(L)' 'MASRSVNKVFLIGNLGRDAETRFTPSGVPCTRFSVATTRSW' A
#
# COMPACT_ATOMS: atom_id res chain seq x y z
N MET A 1 -2.53 -24.42 16.72
CA MET A 1 -3.16 -23.08 16.72
C MET A 1 -2.07 -22.04 16.64
N ALA A 2 -2.12 -21.09 15.70
CA ALA A 2 -1.08 -20.08 15.57
C ALA A 2 -1.09 -19.14 16.79
N SER A 3 0.05 -19.03 17.47
CA SER A 3 0.28 -18.04 18.52
C SER A 3 0.29 -16.63 17.90
N ARG A 4 -0.13 -15.62 18.67
CA ARG A 4 -0.19 -14.22 18.25
C ARG A 4 1.09 -13.77 17.52
N SER A 5 0.96 -13.14 16.36
CA SER A 5 2.06 -12.56 15.59
C SER A 5 1.76 -11.12 15.18
N VAL A 6 2.80 -10.35 14.85
CA VAL A 6 2.67 -8.97 14.34
C VAL A 6 3.32 -8.88 12.98
N ASN A 7 2.57 -8.40 11.98
CA ASN A 7 3.08 -7.97 10.69
C ASN A 7 2.82 -6.46 10.55
N LYS A 8 3.88 -5.65 10.58
CA LYS A 8 3.82 -4.19 10.55
C LYS A 8 4.84 -3.67 9.55
N VAL A 9 4.41 -2.78 8.67
CA VAL A 9 5.24 -2.18 7.61
C VAL A 9 5.13 -0.66 7.66
N PHE A 10 6.27 0.03 7.60
CA PHE A 10 6.35 1.47 7.37
C PHE A 10 7.09 1.71 6.06
N LEU A 11 6.52 2.53 5.18
CA LEU A 11 7.11 2.90 3.88
C LEU A 11 7.11 4.41 3.74
N ILE A 12 8.24 4.98 3.32
CA ILE A 12 8.40 6.39 2.97
C ILE A 12 9.05 6.43 1.61
N GLY A 13 8.46 7.16 0.67
CA GLY A 13 8.93 7.24 -0.70
C GLY A 13 8.00 8.06 -1.57
N ASN A 14 8.26 8.04 -2.88
CA ASN A 14 7.48 8.81 -3.85
C ASN A 14 6.46 7.90 -4.55
N LEU A 15 5.31 8.45 -4.94
CA LEU A 15 4.38 7.73 -5.80
C LEU A 15 5.02 7.50 -7.17
N GLY A 16 4.98 6.25 -7.66
CA GLY A 16 5.51 5.93 -8.99
C GLY A 16 4.61 6.38 -10.14
N ARG A 17 3.35 6.68 -9.85
CA ARG A 17 2.31 7.23 -10.72
C ARG A 17 1.14 7.70 -9.88
N ASP A 18 0.18 8.37 -10.51
CA ASP A 18 -1.08 8.74 -9.87
C ASP A 18 -1.80 7.51 -9.29
N ALA A 19 -2.40 7.70 -8.11
CA ALA A 19 -3.12 6.64 -7.44
C ALA A 19 -4.43 6.32 -8.20
N GLU A 20 -4.66 5.05 -8.50
CA GLU A 20 -5.85 4.60 -9.21
C GLU A 20 -6.91 4.19 -8.19
N THR A 21 -8.06 4.88 -8.16
CA THR A 21 -9.19 4.51 -7.30
C THR A 21 -10.28 3.82 -8.12
N ARG A 22 -10.74 2.67 -7.63
CA ARG A 22 -11.85 1.90 -8.19
C ARG A 22 -12.89 1.64 -7.10
N PHE A 23 -14.11 1.33 -7.48
CA PHE A 23 -15.16 0.96 -6.54
C PHE A 23 -15.49 -0.53 -6.66
N THR A 24 -15.71 -1.20 -5.53
CA THR A 24 -16.27 -2.56 -5.53
C THR A 24 -17.73 -2.53 -6.01
N PRO A 25 -18.34 -3.68 -6.35
CA PRO A 25 -19.77 -3.74 -6.67
C PRO A 25 -20.67 -3.20 -5.55
N SER A 26 -20.21 -3.27 -4.29
CA SER A 26 -20.90 -2.71 -3.13
C SER A 26 -20.61 -1.21 -2.91
N GLY A 27 -19.92 -0.54 -3.83
CA GLY A 27 -19.63 0.89 -3.75
C GLY A 27 -18.47 1.27 -2.82
N VAL A 28 -17.66 0.31 -2.36
CA VAL A 28 -16.52 0.59 -1.46
C VAL A 28 -15.32 1.06 -2.29
N PRO A 29 -14.69 2.22 -1.98
CA PRO A 29 -13.51 2.69 -2.69
C PRO A 29 -12.28 1.83 -2.36
N CYS A 30 -11.53 1.45 -3.38
CA CYS A 30 -10.26 0.73 -3.32
C CYS A 30 -9.22 1.49 -4.15
N THR A 31 -8.17 1.99 -3.51
CA THR A 31 -7.10 2.74 -4.17
C THR A 31 -5.84 1.89 -4.30
N ARG A 32 -5.26 1.84 -5.50
CA ARG A 32 -4.00 1.17 -5.79
C ARG A 32 -2.93 2.20 -6.18
N PHE A 33 -1.77 2.10 -5.57
CA PHE A 33 -0.62 2.95 -5.88
C PHE A 33 0.69 2.17 -5.71
N SER A 34 1.77 2.68 -6.31
CA SER A 34 3.13 2.17 -6.10
C SER A 34 3.96 3.23 -5.37
N VAL A 35 4.84 2.79 -4.46
CA VAL A 35 5.78 3.66 -3.75
C VAL A 35 7.20 3.28 -4.13
N ALA A 36 7.94 4.23 -4.69
CA ALA A 36 9.35 4.10 -5.00
C ALA A 36 10.19 4.48 -3.77
N THR A 37 11.06 3.57 -3.34
CA THR A 37 12.04 3.79 -2.26
C THR A 37 13.45 3.65 -2.82
N THR A 38 14.32 4.60 -2.49
CA THR A 38 15.73 4.56 -2.92
C THR A 38 16.63 4.49 -1.69
N ARG A 39 17.72 3.72 -1.76
CA ARG A 39 18.80 3.74 -0.77
C ARG A 39 20.00 4.44 -1.39
N SER A 40 20.49 5.48 -0.73
CA SER A 40 21.76 6.13 -1.03
C SER A 40 22.71 5.89 0.12
N TRP A 41 23.99 5.73 -0.18
CA TRP A 41 25.05 5.37 0.76
C TRP A 41 26.14 6.43 0.72
#